data_AF-A0A7J6UPU5-F1
#
_entry.id   AF-A0A7J6UPU5-F1
#
_cell.length_a   1.000
_cell.length_b   1.000
_cell.length_c   1.000
_cell.angle_alpha   90.00
_cell.angle_beta   90.00
_cell.angle_gamma   90.00
#
_symmetry.space_group_name_H-M   'P 1'
#
loop_
_entity.id
_entity.type
_entity.pdbx_description
1 polymer ?
#
loop_
_entity_poly.entity_id
_entity_poly.type
_entity_poly.pdbx_seq_one_letter_code
_entity_poly.pdbx_strand_id
1 'polypeptide(L)'
;YLPYDRSGDWLYQLTEAISLCLAGTVVYFCRVRYRATYEAGADTFKHVYLMIIALILAVIFHPSLNAFMPADIAWTYALYLESVTVLPQLFMFQKQGKVQAFTSHFLAGQALSRVCSFIFWWSSYKELNDPKYPTKAYVGYWVMLMQLLQLIVMGDFIYHYINW
;
A
#
# COMPACT_ATOMS: atom_id res chain seq x y z
N TYR A 1 -14.61 1.66 -2.63
CA TYR A 1 -15.86 1.02 -2.17
C TYR A 1 -16.23 1.67 -0.85
N LEU A 2 -17.41 2.29 -0.76
CA LEU A 2 -17.95 2.78 0.51
C LEU A 2 -18.82 1.66 1.11
N PRO A 3 -18.66 1.29 2.39
CA PRO A 3 -19.59 0.38 3.03
C PRO A 3 -20.98 1.03 3.00
N TYR A 4 -21.96 0.35 2.39
CA TYR A 4 -23.35 0.83 2.28
C TYR A 4 -24.14 0.62 3.59
N ASP A 5 -23.58 -0.11 4.55
CA ASP A 5 -24.17 -0.39 5.84
C ASP A 5 -23.84 0.69 6.88
N ARG A 6 -24.62 0.75 7.96
CA ARG A 6 -24.47 1.75 9.04
C ARG A 6 -23.10 1.77 9.72
N SER A 7 -22.27 0.74 9.52
CA SER A 7 -20.89 0.73 10.02
C SER A 7 -19.97 1.65 9.19
N GLY A 8 -20.27 1.88 7.91
CA GLY A 8 -19.56 2.81 7.02
C GLY A 8 -19.65 4.27 7.45
N ASP A 9 -20.75 4.66 8.10
CA ASP A 9 -21.01 6.05 8.45
C ASP A 9 -20.12 6.58 9.58
N TRP A 10 -19.71 5.74 10.52
CA TRP A 10 -18.95 6.19 11.69
C TRP A 10 -17.69 5.36 11.95
N LEU A 11 -17.77 4.03 11.88
CA LEU A 11 -16.65 3.17 12.24
C LEU A 11 -15.54 3.25 11.19
N TYR A 12 -15.92 3.22 9.92
CA TYR A 12 -14.97 3.35 8.81
C TYR A 12 -14.25 4.71 8.84
N GLN A 13 -15.03 5.80 8.91
CA GLN A 13 -14.49 7.16 8.98
C GLN A 13 -13.59 7.38 10.20
N LEU A 14 -13.99 6.86 11.37
CA LEU A 14 -13.19 6.92 12.58
C LEU A 14 -11.87 6.15 12.41
N THR A 15 -11.91 4.98 11.79
CA THR A 15 -10.71 4.16 11.54
C THR A 15 -9.75 4.85 10.57
N GLU A 16 -10.27 5.50 9.53
CA GLU A 16 -9.46 6.30 8.60
C GLU A 16 -8.82 7.50 9.32
N ALA A 17 -9.58 8.24 10.13
CA ALA A 17 -9.08 9.38 10.89
C ALA A 17 -7.99 8.98 11.89
N ILE A 18 -8.20 7.89 12.64
CA ILE A 18 -7.20 7.35 13.56
C ILE A 18 -5.95 6.90 12.80
N SER A 19 -6.12 6.16 11.70
CA SER A 19 -5.00 5.70 10.86
C SER A 19 -4.16 6.87 10.34
N LEU A 20 -4.81 7.93 9.88
CA LEU A 20 -4.14 9.15 9.42
C LEU A 20 -3.36 9.83 10.54
N CYS A 21 -3.96 10.00 11.72
CA CYS A 21 -3.29 10.58 12.88
C CYS A 21 -2.08 9.75 13.33
N LEU A 22 -2.19 8.43 13.33
CA LEU A 22 -1.09 7.52 13.66
C LEU A 22 0.04 7.61 12.62
N ALA A 23 -0.28 7.57 11.33
CA ALA A 23 0.69 7.73 10.25
C ALA A 23 1.43 9.07 10.35
N GLY A 24 0.70 10.17 10.58
CA GLY A 24 1.28 11.50 10.80
C GLY A 24 2.19 11.56 12.03
N THR A 25 1.80 10.88 13.12
CA THR A 25 2.61 10.79 14.34
C THR A 25 3.92 10.05 14.08
N VAL A 26 3.89 8.93 13.34
CA VAL A 26 5.11 8.20 12.94
C VAL A 26 6.03 9.10 12.11
N VAL A 27 5.50 9.82 11.12
CA VAL A 27 6.29 10.75 10.32
C VAL A 27 6.91 11.86 11.18
N TYR A 28 6.14 12.45 12.10
CA TYR A 28 6.63 13.46 13.04
C TYR A 28 7.75 12.92 13.92
N PHE A 29 7.61 11.69 14.43
CA PHE A 29 8.63 11.02 15.22
C PHE A 29 9.92 10.79 14.42
N CYS A 30 9.83 10.26 13.20
CA CYS A 30 11.00 10.00 12.36
C CYS A 30 11.70 11.30 11.89
N ARG A 31 10.94 12.33 11.52
CA ARG A 31 11.48 13.52 10.84
C ARG A 31 11.80 14.68 11.77
N VAL A 32 11.17 14.74 12.94
CA VAL A 32 11.30 15.87 13.88
C VAL A 32 11.78 15.40 15.25
N ARG A 33 10.94 14.66 15.99
CA ARG A 33 11.18 14.39 17.42
C ARG A 33 12.38 13.49 17.70
N TYR A 34 12.61 12.48 16.87
CA TYR A 34 13.71 11.51 16.98
C TYR A 34 14.59 11.52 15.74
N ARG A 35 14.66 12.66 15.04
CA ARG A 35 15.50 12.81 13.84
C ARG A 35 16.97 12.40 14.06
N ALA A 36 17.50 12.60 15.28
CA ALA A 36 18.87 12.26 15.62
C ALA A 36 19.17 10.74 15.55
N THR A 37 18.15 9.88 15.65
CA THR A 37 18.30 8.41 15.54
C THR A 37 17.95 7.89 14.14
N TYR A 38 17.66 8.77 13.18
CA TYR A 38 17.30 8.38 11.81
C TYR A 38 18.55 8.15 10.97
N GLU A 39 18.70 6.92 10.47
CA GLU A 39 19.84 6.45 9.69
C GLU A 39 19.72 6.81 8.20
N ALA A 40 19.91 8.08 7.86
CA ALA A 40 19.79 8.58 6.48
C ALA A 40 20.78 7.89 5.50
N GLY A 41 21.92 7.40 6.00
CA GLY A 41 22.89 6.65 5.18
C GLY A 41 22.37 5.29 4.73
N ALA A 42 21.43 4.68 5.46
CA ALA A 42 20.81 3.41 5.10
C ALA A 42 19.55 3.61 4.24
N ASP A 43 18.78 4.67 4.48
CA ASP A 43 17.56 5.00 3.73
C ASP A 43 17.85 5.81 2.45
N THR A 44 18.47 5.14 1.47
CA THR A 44 18.89 5.76 0.20
C THR A 44 17.97 5.43 -0.99
N PHE A 45 16.81 4.83 -0.74
CA PHE A 45 15.90 4.41 -1.79
C PHE A 45 15.20 5.62 -2.43
N LYS A 46 15.21 5.70 -3.77
CA LYS A 46 14.60 6.79 -4.54
C LYS A 46 13.08 6.62 -4.65
N HIS A 47 12.39 6.77 -3.52
CA HIS A 47 10.93 6.58 -3.38
C HIS A 47 10.10 7.49 -4.28
N VAL A 48 10.65 8.63 -4.73
CA VAL A 48 10.01 9.53 -5.71
C VAL A 48 9.67 8.82 -7.01
N TYR A 49 10.49 7.87 -7.48
CA TYR A 49 10.19 7.12 -8.69
C TYR A 49 8.96 6.22 -8.52
N LEU A 50 8.79 5.60 -7.34
CA LEU A 50 7.60 4.80 -7.05
C LEU A 50 6.34 5.66 -7.08
N MET A 51 6.39 6.84 -6.45
CA MET A 51 5.26 7.79 -6.46
C MET A 51 4.88 8.22 -7.88
N ILE A 52 5.87 8.59 -8.71
CA ILE A 52 5.61 9.01 -10.09
C ILE A 52 5.06 7.87 -10.93
N ILE A 53 5.66 6.68 -10.86
CA ILE A 53 5.21 5.50 -11.63
C ILE A 53 3.79 5.10 -11.21
N ALA A 54 3.50 5.04 -9.91
CA ALA A 54 2.16 4.73 -9.41
C ALA A 54 1.13 5.76 -9.87
N LEU A 55 1.48 7.05 -9.89
CA LEU A 55 0.60 8.12 -10.36
C LEU A 55 0.31 7.99 -11.86
N ILE A 56 1.34 7.77 -12.68
CA ILE A 56 1.18 7.55 -14.12
C ILE A 56 0.28 6.35 -14.38
N LEU A 57 0.53 5.23 -13.69
CA LEU A 57 -0.30 4.04 -13.82
C LEU A 57 -1.74 4.30 -13.39
N ALA A 58 -1.98 5.05 -12.32
CA ALA A 58 -3.33 5.38 -11.86
C ALA A 58 -4.07 6.29 -12.84
N VAL A 59 -3.39 7.23 -13.49
CA VAL A 59 -4.00 8.07 -14.54
C VAL A 59 -4.42 7.23 -15.74
N ILE A 60 -3.60 6.25 -16.15
CA ILE A 60 -3.85 5.39 -17.31
C ILE A 60 -4.90 4.30 -17.00
N PHE A 61 -4.77 3.64 -15.85
CA PHE A 61 -5.56 2.50 -15.41
C PHE A 61 -6.32 2.84 -14.12
N HIS A 62 -7.44 3.56 -14.23
CA HIS A 62 -8.37 3.76 -13.11
C HIS A 62 -9.78 3.26 -13.47
N PRO A 63 -10.54 2.73 -12.49
CA PRO A 63 -11.92 2.34 -12.68
C PRO A 63 -12.83 3.59 -12.75
N SER A 64 -14.09 3.40 -13.09
CA SER A 64 -15.10 4.47 -13.09
C SER A 64 -16.10 4.24 -11.97
N LEU A 65 -15.72 4.50 -10.72
CA LEU A 65 -16.52 4.09 -9.55
C LEU A 65 -17.60 5.11 -9.21
N ASN A 66 -17.22 6.39 -9.06
CA ASN A 66 -18.13 7.43 -8.54
C ASN A 66 -18.48 8.51 -9.57
N ALA A 67 -18.21 8.25 -10.86
CA ALA A 67 -18.34 9.24 -11.95
C ALA A 67 -17.57 10.56 -11.72
N PHE A 68 -16.59 10.54 -10.80
CA PHE A 68 -15.74 11.67 -10.46
C PHE A 68 -14.28 11.27 -10.63
N MET A 69 -13.75 11.57 -11.83
CA MET A 69 -12.43 11.14 -12.29
C MET A 69 -11.28 11.45 -11.30
N PRO A 70 -11.21 12.64 -10.66
CA PRO A 70 -10.13 12.90 -9.70
C PRO A 70 -10.14 11.96 -8.49
N ALA A 71 -11.31 11.59 -7.95
CA ALA A 71 -11.38 10.63 -6.86
C ALA A 71 -11.07 9.21 -7.33
N ASP A 72 -11.51 8.81 -8.52
CA ASP A 72 -11.20 7.50 -9.08
C ASP A 72 -9.67 7.34 -9.27
N ILE A 73 -9.00 8.38 -9.77
CA ILE A 73 -7.53 8.40 -9.90
C ILE A 73 -6.87 8.40 -8.52
N ALA A 74 -7.30 9.24 -7.58
CA ALA A 74 -6.70 9.30 -6.25
C ALA A 74 -6.82 7.96 -5.49
N TRP A 75 -7.99 7.31 -5.60
CA TRP A 75 -8.24 5.99 -5.01
C TRP A 75 -7.31 4.93 -5.63
N THR A 76 -7.20 4.92 -6.96
CA THR A 76 -6.34 3.97 -7.67
C THR A 76 -4.86 4.22 -7.35
N TYR A 77 -4.47 5.49 -7.28
CA TYR A 77 -3.12 5.89 -6.91
C TYR A 77 -2.76 5.42 -5.50
N ALA A 78 -3.66 5.59 -4.53
CA ALA A 78 -3.47 5.09 -3.18
C ALA A 78 -3.25 3.57 -3.18
N LEU A 79 -4.05 2.82 -3.92
CA LEU A 79 -3.93 1.36 -4.04
C LEU A 79 -2.60 0.93 -4.67
N TYR A 80 -2.20 1.55 -5.80
CA TYR A 80 -0.95 1.20 -6.48
C TYR A 80 0.28 1.61 -5.66
N LEU A 81 0.24 2.79 -5.03
CA LEU A 81 1.31 3.25 -4.16
C LEU A 81 1.46 2.31 -2.97
N GLU A 82 0.35 1.90 -2.35
CA GLU A 82 0.32 0.94 -1.25
C GLU A 82 0.95 -0.41 -1.61
N SER A 83 0.87 -0.85 -2.87
CA SER A 83 1.54 -2.08 -3.33
C SER A 83 3.07 -2.00 -3.31
N VAL A 84 3.64 -0.79 -3.42
CA VAL A 84 5.09 -0.58 -3.55
C VAL A 84 5.74 0.16 -2.37
N THR A 85 4.95 0.71 -1.44
CA THR A 85 5.45 1.50 -0.29
C THR A 85 6.33 0.74 0.68
N VAL A 86 6.30 -0.61 0.66
CA VAL A 86 7.16 -1.44 1.51
C VAL A 86 8.60 -1.52 1.00
N LEU A 87 8.84 -1.25 -0.29
CA LEU A 87 10.16 -1.42 -0.94
C LEU A 87 11.29 -0.59 -0.30
N PRO A 88 11.13 0.70 0.03
CA PRO A 88 12.19 1.48 0.69
C PRO A 88 12.64 0.85 2.01
N GLN A 89 11.69 0.35 2.80
CA GLN A 89 11.96 -0.27 4.09
C GLN A 89 12.71 -1.60 3.92
N LEU A 90 12.32 -2.41 2.94
CA LEU A 90 13.02 -3.67 2.61
C LEU A 90 14.46 -3.40 2.14
N PHE A 91 14.63 -2.41 1.26
CA PHE A 91 15.94 -2.01 0.77
C PHE A 91 16.87 -1.57 1.91
N MET A 92 16.34 -0.82 2.88
CA MET A 92 17.09 -0.41 4.06
C MET A 92 17.60 -1.60 4.88
N PHE A 93 16.77 -2.63 5.09
CA PHE A 93 17.19 -3.84 5.84
C PHE A 93 18.22 -4.67 5.10
N GLN A 94 18.04 -4.85 3.79
CA GLN A 94 19.05 -5.55 2.98
C GLN A 94 20.41 -4.86 3.07
N LYS A 95 20.43 -3.52 3.16
CA LYS A 95 21.66 -2.74 3.31
C LYS A 95 22.26 -2.81 4.72
N GLN A 96 21.44 -2.86 5.76
CA GLN A 96 21.90 -2.94 7.15
C GLN A 96 22.30 -4.37 7.56
N GLY A 97 21.81 -5.40 6.88
CA GLY A 97 22.09 -6.80 7.17
C GLY A 97 21.58 -7.27 8.55
N LYS A 98 20.75 -6.47 9.22
CA LYS A 98 20.15 -6.74 10.52
C LYS A 98 18.74 -6.15 10.57
N VAL A 99 17.81 -6.89 11.17
CA VAL A 99 16.47 -6.40 11.49
C VAL A 99 16.23 -6.54 12.97
N GLN A 100 15.69 -5.48 13.59
CA GLN A 100 15.27 -5.51 14.98
C GLN A 100 14.00 -6.36 15.12
N ALA A 101 13.91 -7.18 16.16
CA ALA A 101 12.78 -8.09 16.39
C ALA A 101 11.41 -7.39 16.42
N PHE A 102 11.31 -6.21 17.02
CA PHE A 102 10.05 -5.45 17.01
C PHE A 102 9.63 -5.03 15.60
N THR A 103 10.59 -4.58 14.79
CA THR A 103 10.34 -4.16 13.40
C THR A 103 9.95 -5.33 12.53
N SER A 104 10.52 -6.52 12.74
CA SER A 104 10.13 -7.70 11.99
C SER A 104 8.72 -8.19 12.33
N HIS A 105 8.31 -8.19 13.61
CA HIS A 105 6.94 -8.52 13.97
C HIS A 105 5.93 -7.54 13.35
N PHE A 106 6.26 -6.25 13.32
CA PHE A 106 5.45 -5.24 12.64
C PHE A 106 5.27 -5.57 11.15
N LEU A 107 6.34 -5.92 10.45
CA LEU A 107 6.30 -6.26 9.03
C LEU A 107 5.58 -7.57 8.76
N ALA A 108 5.70 -8.56 9.64
CA ALA A 108 4.91 -9.79 9.57
C ALA A 108 3.40 -9.51 9.70
N GLY A 109 3.02 -8.62 10.63
CA GLY A 109 1.63 -8.15 10.76
C GLY A 109 1.15 -7.38 9.52
N GLN A 110 2.01 -6.55 8.95
CA GLN A 110 1.73 -5.85 7.69
C GLN A 110 1.54 -6.84 6.53
N ALA A 111 2.37 -7.88 6.44
CA ALA A 111 2.25 -8.92 5.43
C ALA A 111 0.94 -9.70 5.56
N LEU A 112 0.55 -10.05 6.79
CA LEU A 112 -0.75 -10.68 7.05
C LEU A 112 -1.91 -9.78 6.62
N SER A 113 -1.84 -8.48 6.93
CA SER A 113 -2.83 -7.50 6.44
C SER A 113 -2.94 -7.52 4.92
N ARG A 114 -1.82 -7.61 4.19
CA ARG A 114 -1.83 -7.69 2.71
C ARG A 114 -2.42 -8.98 2.18
N VAL A 115 -2.21 -10.11 2.86
CA VAL A 115 -2.87 -11.39 2.51
C VAL A 115 -4.38 -11.24 2.64
N CYS A 116 -4.87 -10.61 3.72
CA CYS A 116 -6.29 -10.33 3.89
C CYS A 116 -6.83 -9.41 2.78
N SER A 117 -6.09 -8.34 2.43
CA SER A 117 -6.45 -7.46 1.32
C SER A 117 -6.54 -8.21 -0.01
N PHE A 118 -5.57 -9.10 -0.30
CA PHE A 118 -5.58 -9.91 -1.52
C PHE A 118 -6.80 -10.81 -1.59
N ILE A 119 -7.19 -11.46 -0.49
CA ILE A 119 -8.40 -12.30 -0.42
C ILE A 119 -9.65 -11.46 -0.71
N PHE A 120 -9.75 -10.27 -0.12
CA PHE A 120 -10.86 -9.35 -0.37
C PHE A 120 -10.94 -8.91 -1.84
N TRP A 121 -9.80 -8.59 -2.45
CA TRP A 121 -9.78 -8.18 -3.85
C TRP A 121 -10.01 -9.35 -4.80
N TRP A 122 -9.57 -10.56 -4.44
CA TRP A 122 -9.86 -11.77 -5.20
C TRP A 122 -11.37 -12.03 -5.34
N SER A 123 -12.17 -11.72 -4.32
CA SER A 123 -13.63 -11.82 -4.43
C SER A 123 -14.27 -10.68 -5.21
N SER A 124 -13.66 -9.49 -5.19
CA SER A 124 -14.32 -8.23 -5.60
C SER A 124 -13.76 -7.61 -6.89
N TYR A 125 -12.68 -8.14 -7.47
CA TYR A 125 -11.98 -7.51 -8.62
C TYR A 125 -12.88 -7.30 -9.84
N LYS A 126 -13.88 -8.15 -10.04
CA LYS A 126 -14.81 -8.05 -11.19
C LYS A 126 -15.63 -6.77 -11.14
N GLU A 127 -15.90 -6.24 -9.94
CA GLU A 127 -16.67 -5.00 -9.75
C GLU A 127 -15.92 -3.76 -10.23
N LEU A 128 -14.59 -3.84 -10.36
CA LEU A 128 -13.76 -2.75 -10.87
C LEU A 128 -13.75 -2.66 -12.40
N ASN A 129 -14.20 -3.71 -13.09
CA ASN A 129 -14.16 -3.79 -14.55
C ASN A 129 -15.41 -3.14 -15.15
N ASP A 130 -15.21 -2.19 -16.04
CA ASP A 130 -16.29 -1.60 -16.84
C ASP A 130 -16.14 -2.03 -18.31
N PRO A 131 -17.00 -2.94 -18.82
CA PRO A 131 -16.92 -3.43 -20.20
C PRO A 131 -17.26 -2.36 -21.25
N LYS A 132 -17.81 -1.20 -20.85
CA LYS A 132 -18.14 -0.11 -21.76
C LYS A 132 -16.90 0.60 -22.31
N TYR A 133 -15.75 0.50 -21.63
CA TYR A 133 -14.50 1.13 -22.03
C TYR A 133 -13.35 0.10 -22.06
N PRO A 134 -12.58 0.01 -23.15
CA PRO A 134 -11.59 -1.06 -23.34
C PRO A 134 -10.47 -1.05 -22.29
N THR A 135 -10.02 0.12 -21.84
CA THR A 135 -9.00 0.23 -20.78
C THR A 135 -9.55 -0.10 -19.39
N LYS A 136 -10.83 0.21 -19.14
CA LYS A 136 -11.49 0.00 -17.85
C LYS A 136 -11.99 -1.43 -17.67
N ALA A 137 -12.10 -2.21 -18.76
CA ALA A 137 -12.46 -3.62 -18.72
C ALA A 137 -11.43 -4.51 -18.00
N TYR A 138 -10.19 -4.03 -17.83
CA TYR A 138 -9.08 -4.81 -17.26
C TYR A 138 -8.54 -4.30 -15.93
N VAL A 139 -9.11 -3.23 -15.37
CA VAL A 139 -8.59 -2.59 -14.15
C VAL A 139 -8.58 -3.55 -12.96
N GLY A 140 -9.61 -4.37 -12.81
CA GLY A 140 -9.69 -5.39 -11.76
C GLY A 140 -8.55 -6.41 -11.85
N TYR A 141 -8.24 -6.90 -13.06
CA TYR A 141 -7.11 -7.82 -13.27
C TYR A 141 -5.77 -7.14 -12.94
N TRP A 142 -5.63 -5.86 -13.29
CA TRP A 142 -4.44 -5.08 -12.97
C TRP A 142 -4.26 -4.88 -11.46
N VAL A 143 -5.34 -4.58 -10.73
CA VAL A 143 -5.33 -4.50 -9.26
C VAL A 143 -4.89 -5.82 -8.63
N MET A 144 -5.37 -6.95 -9.16
CA MET A 144 -4.94 -8.28 -8.70
C MET A 144 -3.46 -8.56 -8.98
N LEU A 145 -2.97 -8.14 -10.15
CA LEU A 145 -1.55 -8.26 -10.48
C LEU A 145 -0.68 -7.47 -9.50
N MET A 146 -1.04 -6.22 -9.19
CA MET A 146 -0.28 -5.37 -8.26
C MET A 146 -0.24 -5.98 -6.85
N GLN A 147 -1.36 -6.52 -6.37
CA GLN A 147 -1.38 -7.16 -5.05
C GLN A 147 -0.63 -8.49 -5.01
N LEU A 148 -0.66 -9.26 -6.10
CA LEU A 148 0.16 -10.46 -6.21
C LEU A 148 1.65 -10.11 -6.17
N LEU A 149 2.07 -9.09 -6.93
CA LEU A 149 3.45 -8.60 -6.89
C LEU A 149 3.86 -8.14 -5.50
N GLN A 150 2.97 -7.44 -4.80
CA GLN A 150 3.20 -7.05 -3.41
C GLN A 150 3.41 -8.27 -2.51
N LEU A 151 2.56 -9.30 -2.60
CA LEU A 151 2.71 -10.52 -1.81
C LEU A 151 4.01 -11.27 -2.13
N ILE A 152 4.45 -11.29 -3.38
CA ILE A 152 5.73 -11.89 -3.77
C ILE A 152 6.90 -11.15 -3.11
N VAL A 153 6.91 -9.82 -3.21
CA VAL A 153 7.93 -8.96 -2.58
C VAL A 153 7.96 -9.15 -1.05
N MET A 154 6.79 -9.25 -0.42
CA MET A 154 6.70 -9.48 1.02
C MET A 154 7.05 -10.93 1.41
N GLY A 155 6.81 -11.89 0.52
CA GLY A 155 7.18 -13.29 0.71
C GLY A 155 8.69 -13.48 0.77
N ASP A 156 9.43 -12.81 -0.11
CA ASP A 156 10.90 -12.76 -0.06
C ASP A 156 11.40 -12.20 1.29
N PHE A 157 10.76 -11.13 1.78
CA PHE A 157 11.05 -10.60 3.11
C PHE A 157 10.74 -11.59 4.24
N ILE A 158 9.58 -12.26 4.22
CA ILE A 158 9.22 -13.24 5.25
C ILE A 158 10.21 -14.41 5.26
N TYR A 159 10.64 -14.87 4.08
CA TYR A 159 11.66 -15.91 3.98
C TYR A 159 12.97 -15.49 4.64
N HIS A 160 13.44 -14.26 4.37
CA HIS A 160 14.60 -13.71 5.05
C HIS A 160 14.37 -13.51 6.56
N TYR A 161 13.18 -13.13 6.98
CA TYR A 161 12.81 -12.96 8.39
C TYR A 161 12.84 -14.26 9.20
N ILE A 162 12.31 -15.37 8.66
CA ILE A 162 12.28 -16.66 9.37
C ILE A 162 13.68 -17.26 9.50
N ASN A 163 14.56 -16.98 8.54
CA ASN A 163 15.92 -17.52 8.48
C ASN A 163 16.96 -16.63 9.20
N TRP A 164 16.56 -15.49 9.76
CA TRP A 164 17.39 -14.60 10.58
C TRP A 164 17.14 -14.81 12.08
#